data_AF-A0A7Z7FE89-F1
#
_entry.id   AF-A0A7Z7FE89-F1
#
_cell.length_a   1.000
_cell.length_b   1.000
_cell.length_c   1.000
_cell.angle_alpha   90.00
_cell.angle_beta   90.00
_cell.angle_gamma   90.00
#
_symmetry.space_group_name_H-M   'P 1'
#
loop_
_entity.id
_entity.type
_entity.pdbx_description
1 polymer ?
#
loop_
_entity_poly.entity_id
_entity_poly.type
_entity_poly.pdbx_seq_one_letter_code
_entity_poly.pdbx_strand_id
1 'polypeptide(L)'
;MNNSELDYWFDPSSRTLEELRILQNKAIENLSLEDGFGKIEKIAGVDCAYFDNKIVCAMPVLDYTSLDVIEKKHVVQKVPLPYIPTYLNFREGKAIASVFMELENKPDLIVFDSCGINHPIKAGMATYFGVVMDVPTIGVSKKILCGDSETPVEVGESQKLVYEGEQVGWLLKSNKRSNPIIVAPGHKVSVDSSLEIVKHCLKGYKLPEPTRLAHMHAAEAKKEILEQNDRD
;
A
#
# COMPACT_ATOMS: atom_id res chain seq x y z
N MET A 1 -1.01 11.87 -15.19
CA MET A 1 -1.99 10.86 -15.65
C MET A 1 -3.36 11.51 -15.74
N ASN A 2 -4.09 11.29 -16.84
CA ASN A 2 -5.46 11.76 -17.01
C ASN A 2 -6.49 10.68 -16.63
N ASN A 3 -7.79 11.02 -16.60
CA ASN A 3 -8.85 10.07 -16.23
C ASN A 3 -8.95 8.84 -17.14
N SER A 4 -8.70 8.99 -18.45
CA SER A 4 -8.73 7.86 -19.39
C SER A 4 -7.59 6.87 -19.13
N GLU A 5 -6.41 7.37 -18.74
CA GLU A 5 -5.28 6.51 -18.38
C GLU A 5 -5.55 5.78 -17.05
N LEU A 6 -6.17 6.45 -16.08
CA LEU A 6 -6.56 5.82 -14.82
C LEU A 6 -7.59 4.72 -15.03
N ASP A 7 -8.60 4.95 -15.87
CA ASP A 7 -9.59 3.93 -16.20
C ASP A 7 -8.92 2.74 -16.90
N TYR A 8 -8.00 3.01 -17.82
CA TYR A 8 -7.22 1.96 -18.47
C TYR A 8 -6.44 1.10 -17.45
N TRP A 9 -5.83 1.67 -16.42
CA TRP A 9 -5.07 0.87 -15.46
C TRP A 9 -5.94 0.26 -14.35
N PHE A 10 -6.91 0.97 -13.82
CA PHE A 10 -7.57 0.57 -12.57
C PHE A 10 -9.03 0.14 -12.71
N ASP A 11 -9.71 0.39 -13.83
CA ASP A 11 -11.12 0.04 -13.99
C ASP A 11 -11.29 -1.42 -14.47
N PRO A 12 -11.98 -2.28 -13.69
CA PRO A 12 -12.25 -3.66 -14.09
C PRO A 12 -13.56 -3.87 -14.84
N SER A 13 -14.43 -2.85 -14.94
CA SER A 13 -15.84 -3.03 -15.32
C SER A 13 -16.06 -3.68 -16.69
N SER A 14 -15.16 -3.48 -17.63
CA SER A 14 -15.23 -4.03 -18.99
C SER A 14 -14.26 -5.18 -19.25
N ARG A 15 -13.71 -5.81 -18.20
CA ARG A 15 -12.62 -6.79 -18.32
C ARG A 15 -12.89 -8.09 -17.57
N THR A 16 -12.48 -9.19 -18.18
CA THR A 16 -12.35 -10.50 -17.57
C THR A 16 -11.14 -10.55 -16.63
N LEU A 17 -11.09 -11.55 -15.74
CA LEU A 17 -9.92 -11.76 -14.87
C LEU A 17 -8.64 -12.05 -15.66
N GLU A 18 -8.75 -12.67 -16.83
CA GLU A 18 -7.62 -12.95 -17.72
C GLU A 18 -7.04 -11.65 -18.29
N GLU A 19 -7.89 -10.74 -18.78
CA GLU A 19 -7.45 -9.42 -19.25
C GLU A 19 -6.83 -8.58 -18.13
N LEU A 20 -7.39 -8.66 -16.91
CA LEU A 20 -6.80 -8.01 -15.73
C LEU A 20 -5.43 -8.61 -15.37
N ARG A 21 -5.24 -9.91 -15.54
CA ARG A 21 -3.94 -10.56 -15.32
C ARG A 21 -2.91 -10.09 -16.34
N ILE A 22 -3.29 -10.00 -17.61
CA ILE A 22 -2.44 -9.45 -18.68
C ILE A 22 -2.01 -8.03 -18.32
N LEU A 23 -2.95 -7.21 -17.80
CA LEU A 23 -2.66 -5.84 -17.40
C LEU A 23 -1.70 -5.75 -16.19
N GLN A 24 -1.80 -6.65 -15.22
CA GLN A 24 -0.82 -6.75 -14.13
C GLN A 24 0.58 -7.09 -14.66
N ASN A 25 0.69 -8.10 -15.53
CA ASN A 25 1.95 -8.48 -16.14
C ASN A 25 2.57 -7.34 -16.93
N LYS A 26 1.77 -6.63 -17.74
CA LYS A 26 2.20 -5.45 -18.48
C LYS A 26 2.70 -4.32 -17.57
N ALA A 27 2.04 -4.11 -16.43
CA ALA A 27 2.50 -3.09 -15.48
C ALA A 27 3.88 -3.47 -14.92
N ILE A 28 4.06 -4.68 -14.40
CA ILE A 28 5.31 -5.08 -13.74
C ILE A 28 6.53 -5.18 -14.67
N GLU A 29 6.36 -5.14 -16.00
CA GLU A 29 7.49 -5.01 -16.94
C GLU A 29 8.35 -3.78 -16.66
N ASN A 30 7.76 -2.72 -16.09
CA ASN A 30 8.46 -1.48 -15.73
C ASN A 30 8.83 -1.40 -14.25
N LEU A 31 8.80 -2.53 -13.53
CA LEU A 31 9.21 -2.60 -12.13
C LEU A 31 10.71 -2.30 -11.98
N SER A 32 11.04 -1.32 -11.13
CA SER A 32 12.39 -1.12 -10.61
C SER A 32 12.45 -1.47 -9.12
N LEU A 33 13.48 -2.24 -8.73
CA LEU A 33 13.84 -2.53 -7.34
C LEU A 33 15.14 -1.84 -6.93
N GLU A 34 15.53 -0.81 -7.68
CA GLU A 34 16.61 0.11 -7.32
C GLU A 34 15.99 1.37 -6.70
N ASP A 35 16.73 2.02 -5.81
CA ASP A 35 16.27 3.25 -5.16
C ASP A 35 16.19 4.39 -6.19
N GLY A 36 14.97 4.75 -6.56
CA GLY A 36 14.65 5.77 -7.56
C GLY A 36 14.19 7.09 -6.95
N PHE A 37 14.57 7.38 -5.71
CA PHE A 37 14.18 8.57 -4.95
C PHE A 37 15.41 9.32 -4.40
N GLY A 38 15.25 10.62 -4.20
CA GLY A 38 16.26 11.47 -3.56
C GLY A 38 16.14 11.47 -2.03
N LYS A 39 16.36 12.63 -1.41
CA LYS A 39 16.04 12.81 0.02
C LYS A 39 14.52 12.70 0.21
N ILE A 40 14.08 11.85 1.12
CA ILE A 40 12.66 11.74 1.50
C ILE A 40 12.34 12.87 2.49
N GLU A 41 11.43 13.78 2.11
CA GLU A 41 10.91 14.84 2.97
C GLU A 41 9.46 14.58 3.35
N LYS A 42 8.69 13.94 2.47
CA LYS A 42 7.29 13.61 2.67
C LYS A 42 7.03 12.14 2.41
N ILE A 43 6.35 11.49 3.35
CA ILE A 43 5.92 10.10 3.22
C ILE A 43 4.41 10.01 3.39
N ALA A 44 3.74 9.26 2.52
CA ALA A 44 2.32 8.99 2.66
C ALA A 44 2.06 7.57 3.13
N GLY A 45 0.95 7.38 3.83
CA GLY A 45 0.38 6.06 4.10
C GLY A 45 -0.90 5.87 3.32
N VAL A 46 -1.30 4.63 3.04
CA VAL A 46 -2.63 4.34 2.50
C VAL A 46 -3.22 3.08 3.13
N ASP A 47 -4.49 3.19 3.50
CA ASP A 47 -5.34 2.08 3.91
C ASP A 47 -6.76 2.35 3.41
N CYS A 48 -7.53 1.28 3.21
CA CYS A 48 -8.91 1.38 2.76
C CYS A 48 -9.86 0.60 3.67
N ALA A 49 -11.03 1.18 3.94
CA ALA A 49 -12.09 0.59 4.73
C ALA A 49 -13.35 0.37 3.88
N TYR A 50 -13.98 -0.78 4.04
CA TYR A 50 -15.19 -1.16 3.31
C TYR A 50 -16.44 -1.00 4.17
N PHE A 51 -17.54 -0.58 3.55
CA PHE A 51 -18.86 -0.54 4.16
C PHE A 51 -19.92 -0.60 3.05
N ASP A 52 -20.96 -1.40 3.24
CA ASP A 52 -21.96 -1.70 2.21
C ASP A 52 -21.31 -2.10 0.87
N ASN A 53 -21.60 -1.35 -0.19
CA ASN A 53 -20.99 -1.47 -1.52
C ASN A 53 -19.97 -0.36 -1.81
N LYS A 54 -19.45 0.30 -0.76
CA LYS A 54 -18.51 1.43 -0.84
C LYS A 54 -17.16 1.08 -0.21
N ILE A 55 -16.16 1.84 -0.64
CA ILE A 55 -14.80 1.86 -0.11
C ILE A 55 -14.44 3.29 0.24
N VAL A 56 -13.87 3.49 1.44
CA VAL A 56 -13.13 4.69 1.81
C VAL A 56 -11.65 4.38 1.64
N CYS A 57 -10.92 5.16 0.87
CA CYS A 57 -9.45 5.09 0.86
C CYS A 57 -8.89 6.39 1.40
N ALA A 58 -8.06 6.28 2.44
CA ALA A 58 -7.48 7.42 3.14
C ALA A 58 -5.98 7.48 2.94
N MET A 59 -5.46 8.67 2.68
CA MET A 59 -4.05 8.91 2.42
C MET A 59 -3.55 10.12 3.21
N PRO A 60 -3.07 9.94 4.46
CA PRO A 60 -2.32 10.97 5.16
C PRO A 60 -0.93 11.12 4.55
N VAL A 61 -0.46 12.37 4.47
CA VAL A 61 0.92 12.73 4.15
C VAL A 61 1.57 13.25 5.42
N LEU A 62 2.77 12.78 5.70
CA LEU A 62 3.56 13.10 6.88
C LEU A 62 4.87 13.77 6.48
N ASP A 63 5.38 14.64 7.34
CA ASP A 63 6.80 14.99 7.34
C ASP A 63 7.61 13.73 7.68
N TYR A 64 8.59 13.38 6.85
CA TYR A 64 9.36 12.14 7.04
C TYR A 64 10.25 12.17 8.29
N THR A 65 10.69 13.35 8.74
CA THR A 65 11.60 13.48 9.89
C THR A 65 10.83 13.37 11.20
N SER A 66 9.76 14.15 11.37
CA SER A 66 8.98 14.16 12.62
C SER A 66 7.92 13.07 12.67
N LEU A 67 7.44 12.62 11.50
CA LEU A 67 6.25 11.79 11.30
C LEU A 67 4.95 12.50 11.69
N ASP A 68 4.96 13.83 11.76
CA ASP A 68 3.74 14.61 11.96
C ASP A 68 2.94 14.69 10.66
N VAL A 69 1.62 14.65 10.79
CA VAL A 69 0.71 14.76 9.65
C VAL A 69 0.71 16.20 9.12
N ILE A 70 1.00 16.35 7.84
CA ILE A 70 0.94 17.64 7.13
C ILE A 70 -0.33 17.77 6.28
N GLU A 71 -0.90 16.65 5.84
CA GLU A 71 -2.12 16.62 5.03
C GLU A 71 -2.89 15.31 5.27
N LYS A 72 -4.22 15.37 5.21
CA LYS A 72 -5.08 14.19 5.19
C LYS A 72 -6.12 14.35 4.10
N LYS A 73 -6.18 13.40 3.17
CA LYS A 73 -7.30 13.29 2.22
C LYS A 73 -7.88 11.88 2.26
N HIS A 74 -9.16 11.77 1.93
CA HIS A 74 -9.81 10.49 1.69
C HIS A 74 -10.82 10.65 0.57
N VAL A 75 -11.12 9.56 -0.11
CA VAL A 75 -12.20 9.49 -1.09
C VAL A 75 -13.13 8.33 -0.78
N VAL A 76 -14.38 8.47 -1.20
CA VAL A 76 -15.40 7.43 -1.07
C VAL A 76 -15.87 7.05 -2.47
N GLN A 77 -15.79 5.77 -2.81
CA GLN A 77 -16.21 5.26 -4.11
C GLN A 77 -17.01 3.96 -3.97
N LYS A 78 -17.72 3.56 -5.02
CA LYS A 78 -18.33 2.23 -5.08
C LYS A 78 -17.25 1.18 -5.31
N VAL A 79 -17.39 0.03 -4.68
CA VAL A 79 -16.51 -1.11 -4.88
C VAL A 79 -16.78 -1.69 -6.27
N PRO A 80 -15.78 -1.72 -7.19
CA PRO A 80 -16.01 -2.14 -8.57
C PRO A 80 -15.97 -3.67 -8.75
N LEU A 81 -15.38 -4.40 -7.79
CA LEU A 81 -15.10 -5.84 -7.90
C LEU A 81 -15.27 -6.54 -6.53
N PRO A 82 -15.85 -7.76 -6.47
CA PRO A 82 -15.76 -8.60 -5.26
C PRO A 82 -14.30 -8.90 -4.87
N TYR A 83 -14.10 -9.40 -3.66
CA TYR A 83 -12.75 -9.69 -3.19
C TYR A 83 -12.25 -10.96 -3.87
N ILE A 84 -11.22 -10.80 -4.70
CA ILE A 84 -10.57 -11.90 -5.40
C ILE A 84 -9.08 -11.82 -5.03
N PRO A 85 -8.53 -12.86 -4.36
CA PRO A 85 -7.11 -12.90 -4.02
C PRO A 85 -6.25 -12.59 -5.25
N THR A 86 -5.19 -11.80 -5.07
CA THR A 86 -4.27 -11.34 -6.13
C THR A 86 -4.79 -10.29 -7.12
N TYR A 87 -6.03 -9.78 -6.95
CA TYR A 87 -6.63 -8.74 -7.80
C TYR A 87 -7.04 -7.48 -7.02
N LEU A 88 -6.46 -7.26 -5.83
CA LEU A 88 -6.77 -6.10 -4.99
C LEU A 88 -6.59 -4.77 -5.74
N ASN A 89 -5.60 -4.72 -6.65
CA ASN A 89 -5.25 -3.58 -7.50
C ASN A 89 -6.46 -2.98 -8.20
N PHE A 90 -7.38 -3.82 -8.69
CA PHE A 90 -8.57 -3.39 -9.42
C PHE A 90 -9.78 -3.13 -8.52
N ARG A 91 -9.70 -3.56 -7.26
CA ARG A 91 -10.73 -3.32 -6.25
C ARG A 91 -10.56 -1.98 -5.55
N GLU A 92 -9.32 -1.54 -5.32
CA GLU A 92 -9.02 -0.33 -4.57
C GLU A 92 -8.24 0.72 -5.37
N GLY A 93 -7.49 0.30 -6.40
CA GLY A 93 -6.48 1.14 -7.04
C GLY A 93 -7.03 2.44 -7.64
N LYS A 94 -8.25 2.42 -8.20
CA LYS A 94 -8.90 3.63 -8.73
C LYS A 94 -9.19 4.66 -7.63
N ALA A 95 -9.68 4.19 -6.48
CA ALA A 95 -9.95 5.04 -5.32
C ALA A 95 -8.63 5.58 -4.73
N ILE A 96 -7.60 4.73 -4.60
CA ILE A 96 -6.28 5.14 -4.13
C ILE A 96 -5.64 6.17 -5.07
N ALA A 97 -5.75 5.98 -6.38
CA ALA A 97 -5.23 6.94 -7.36
C ALA A 97 -5.98 8.27 -7.31
N SER A 98 -7.29 8.24 -7.07
CA SER A 98 -8.11 9.44 -6.93
C SER A 98 -7.65 10.28 -5.73
N VAL A 99 -7.50 9.69 -4.54
CA VAL A 99 -6.99 10.43 -3.38
C VAL A 99 -5.57 10.92 -3.57
N PHE A 100 -4.69 10.12 -4.19
CA PHE A 100 -3.31 10.52 -4.49
C PHE A 100 -3.25 11.74 -5.42
N MET A 101 -4.13 11.81 -6.43
CA MET A 101 -4.20 12.95 -7.33
C MET A 101 -4.67 14.22 -6.63
N GLU A 102 -5.59 14.11 -5.67
CA GLU A 102 -6.10 15.25 -4.90
C GLU A 102 -5.06 15.84 -3.93
N LEU A 103 -4.02 15.09 -3.54
CA LEU A 103 -2.99 15.58 -2.63
C LEU A 103 -2.32 16.87 -3.13
N GLU A 104 -2.24 17.87 -2.27
CA GLU A 104 -1.49 19.11 -2.50
C GLU A 104 0.01 18.88 -2.24
N ASN A 105 0.33 18.14 -1.18
CA ASN A 105 1.67 17.74 -0.81
C ASN A 105 1.99 16.38 -1.41
N LYS A 106 2.51 16.35 -2.64
CA LYS A 106 2.93 15.08 -3.26
C LYS A 106 4.02 14.41 -2.41
N PRO A 107 3.82 13.15 -1.98
CA PRO A 107 4.81 12.42 -1.19
C PRO A 107 5.96 11.94 -2.08
N ASP A 108 7.15 11.81 -1.48
CA ASP A 108 8.31 11.23 -2.15
C ASP A 108 8.23 9.69 -2.16
N LEU A 109 7.50 9.12 -1.20
CA LEU A 109 7.27 7.68 -1.07
C LEU A 109 5.92 7.38 -0.42
N ILE A 110 5.27 6.27 -0.82
CA ILE A 110 3.99 5.83 -0.26
C ILE A 110 4.13 4.43 0.36
N VAL A 111 3.65 4.28 1.59
CA VAL A 111 3.57 3.00 2.30
C VAL A 111 2.13 2.49 2.28
N PHE A 112 1.91 1.32 1.72
CA PHE A 112 0.60 0.69 1.63
C PHE A 112 0.39 -0.35 2.74
N ASP A 113 -0.81 -0.44 3.32
CA ASP A 113 -1.25 -1.61 4.10
C ASP A 113 -1.62 -2.77 3.15
N SER A 114 -0.66 -3.23 2.35
CA SER A 114 -0.84 -4.26 1.32
C SER A 114 0.50 -4.90 0.92
N CYS A 115 0.48 -5.84 -0.02
CA CYS A 115 1.70 -6.46 -0.55
C CYS A 115 2.39 -5.57 -1.60
N GLY A 116 3.72 -5.66 -1.65
CA GLY A 116 4.56 -5.21 -2.77
C GLY A 116 4.92 -6.41 -3.66
N ILE A 117 6.20 -6.63 -3.91
CA ILE A 117 6.67 -7.77 -4.72
C ILE A 117 6.46 -9.14 -4.06
N ASN A 118 6.11 -9.20 -2.77
CA ASN A 118 5.69 -10.40 -2.05
C ASN A 118 4.29 -10.87 -2.49
N HIS A 119 4.17 -11.13 -3.79
CA HIS A 119 2.96 -11.50 -4.49
C HIS A 119 3.33 -12.55 -5.57
N PRO A 120 2.48 -13.55 -5.89
CA PRO A 120 2.86 -14.65 -6.79
C PRO A 120 3.38 -14.23 -8.17
N ILE A 121 2.92 -13.09 -8.68
CA ILE A 121 3.40 -12.48 -9.92
C ILE A 121 4.06 -11.11 -9.70
N LYS A 122 4.59 -10.85 -8.49
CA LYS A 122 5.19 -9.56 -8.06
C LYS A 122 4.29 -8.32 -8.15
N ALA A 123 3.05 -8.46 -8.62
CA ALA A 123 2.08 -7.38 -8.81
C ALA A 123 1.18 -7.11 -7.57
N GLY A 124 1.75 -7.08 -6.37
CA GLY A 124 1.02 -6.59 -5.19
C GLY A 124 0.56 -5.14 -5.39
N MET A 125 -0.38 -4.67 -4.58
CA MET A 125 -0.95 -3.32 -4.73
C MET A 125 0.10 -2.22 -4.68
N ALA A 126 1.07 -2.29 -3.75
CA ALA A 126 2.14 -1.29 -3.69
C ALA A 126 2.99 -1.29 -4.98
N THR A 127 3.33 -2.47 -5.50
CA THR A 127 4.08 -2.60 -6.76
C THR A 127 3.30 -2.08 -7.95
N TYR A 128 2.08 -2.58 -8.13
CA TYR A 128 1.25 -2.24 -9.28
C TYR A 128 0.95 -0.75 -9.33
N PHE A 129 0.53 -0.17 -8.19
CA PHE A 129 0.29 1.25 -8.09
C PHE A 129 1.56 2.06 -8.33
N GLY A 130 2.67 1.68 -7.69
CA GLY A 130 3.93 2.41 -7.80
C GLY A 130 4.46 2.45 -9.23
N VAL A 131 4.34 1.35 -9.97
CA VAL A 131 4.73 1.32 -11.39
C VAL A 131 3.79 2.16 -12.25
N VAL A 132 2.48 1.98 -12.11
CA VAL A 132 1.49 2.70 -12.93
C VAL A 132 1.58 4.21 -12.71
N MET A 133 1.73 4.63 -11.45
CA MET A 133 1.77 6.04 -11.08
C MET A 133 3.18 6.64 -11.13
N ASP A 134 4.20 5.80 -11.38
CA ASP A 134 5.62 6.14 -11.37
C ASP A 134 6.12 6.79 -10.06
N VAL A 135 5.69 6.23 -8.92
CA VAL A 135 6.02 6.73 -7.56
C VAL A 135 6.72 5.64 -6.74
N PRO A 136 7.73 5.99 -5.91
CA PRO A 136 8.32 5.06 -4.97
C PRO A 136 7.30 4.51 -3.96
N THR A 137 7.25 3.19 -3.80
CA THR A 137 6.27 2.53 -2.93
C THR A 137 6.85 1.38 -2.12
N ILE A 138 6.27 1.17 -0.94
CA ILE A 138 6.55 0.02 -0.06
C ILE A 138 5.21 -0.61 0.33
N GLY A 139 5.16 -1.95 0.30
CA GLY A 139 4.05 -2.72 0.88
C GLY A 139 4.37 -3.17 2.29
N VAL A 140 3.46 -2.90 3.24
CA VAL A 140 3.48 -3.44 4.59
C VAL A 140 2.23 -4.28 4.81
N SER A 141 2.38 -5.60 4.92
CA SER A 141 1.24 -6.51 5.11
C SER A 141 1.29 -7.24 6.46
N LYS A 142 0.13 -7.74 6.89
CA LYS A 142 -0.05 -8.43 8.19
C LYS A 142 0.06 -9.96 8.09
N LYS A 143 0.04 -10.49 6.86
CA LYS A 143 0.06 -11.92 6.55
C LYS A 143 0.91 -12.15 5.30
N ILE A 144 1.61 -13.28 5.30
CA ILE A 144 2.36 -13.74 4.13
C ILE A 144 1.35 -14.17 3.06
N LEU A 145 1.45 -13.58 1.87
CA LEU A 145 0.68 -13.98 0.70
C LEU A 145 1.39 -15.11 -0.08
N CYS A 146 2.72 -15.01 -0.20
CA CYS A 146 3.58 -16.02 -0.77
C CYS A 146 4.99 -15.93 -0.17
N GLY A 147 5.71 -17.05 -0.24
CA GLY A 147 7.05 -17.20 0.33
C GLY A 147 7.06 -17.70 1.77
N ASP A 148 8.26 -17.94 2.26
CA ASP A 148 8.52 -18.47 3.59
C ASP A 148 9.64 -17.66 4.27
N SER A 149 9.59 -17.63 5.59
CA SER A 149 10.56 -16.90 6.42
C SER A 149 10.63 -17.52 7.81
N GLU A 150 11.79 -17.43 8.44
CA GLU A 150 11.90 -17.65 9.88
C GLU A 150 11.13 -16.57 10.63
N THR A 151 10.57 -16.90 11.80
CA THR A 151 9.80 -15.93 12.58
C THR A 151 10.74 -15.14 13.51
N PRO A 152 10.94 -13.82 13.30
CA PRO A 152 11.70 -13.01 14.23
C PRO A 152 10.99 -12.91 15.59
N VAL A 153 11.77 -12.96 16.66
CA VAL A 153 11.28 -13.00 18.04
C VAL A 153 11.43 -11.65 18.72
N GLU A 154 12.59 -11.02 18.58
CA GLU A 154 12.93 -9.80 19.29
C GLU A 154 12.48 -8.55 18.55
N VAL A 155 12.05 -7.51 19.27
CA VAL A 155 11.60 -6.26 18.63
C VAL A 155 12.75 -5.61 17.88
N GLY A 156 12.51 -5.30 16.60
CA GLY A 156 13.52 -4.77 15.68
C GLY A 156 14.23 -5.85 14.85
N GLU A 157 14.10 -7.13 15.24
CA GLU A 157 14.64 -8.25 14.46
C GLU A 157 13.86 -8.42 13.14
N SER A 158 14.60 -8.71 12.07
CA SER A 158 14.04 -8.99 10.76
C SER A 158 14.65 -10.25 10.14
N GLN A 159 13.79 -11.08 9.54
CA GLN A 159 14.16 -12.27 8.79
C GLN A 159 13.81 -12.11 7.32
N LYS A 160 14.60 -12.71 6.43
CA LYS A 160 14.36 -12.62 4.98
C LYS A 160 13.08 -13.36 4.62
N LEU A 161 12.21 -12.74 3.83
CA LEU A 161 11.09 -13.43 3.20
C LEU A 161 11.52 -13.89 1.81
N VAL A 162 11.52 -15.20 1.57
CA VAL A 162 12.01 -15.80 0.32
C VAL A 162 10.85 -16.47 -0.41
N TYR A 163 10.70 -16.20 -1.70
CA TYR A 163 9.73 -16.84 -2.57
C TYR A 163 10.42 -17.26 -3.86
N GLU A 164 10.28 -18.54 -4.24
CA GLU A 164 10.90 -19.11 -5.46
C GLU A 164 12.43 -18.89 -5.55
N GLY A 165 13.12 -18.90 -4.40
CA GLY A 165 14.56 -18.71 -4.30
C GLY A 165 15.02 -17.24 -4.31
N GLU A 166 14.11 -16.28 -4.46
CA GLU A 166 14.39 -14.86 -4.42
C GLU A 166 13.90 -14.22 -3.12
N GLN A 167 14.67 -13.25 -2.59
CA GLN A 167 14.21 -12.46 -1.46
C GLN A 167 13.18 -11.43 -1.94
N VAL A 168 11.94 -11.56 -1.46
CA VAL A 168 10.80 -10.69 -1.84
C VAL A 168 10.42 -9.70 -0.73
N GLY A 169 11.17 -9.67 0.37
CA GLY A 169 10.97 -8.72 1.45
C GLY A 169 11.55 -9.22 2.77
N TRP A 170 10.96 -8.75 3.85
CA TRP A 170 11.36 -9.01 5.22
C TRP A 170 10.14 -9.35 6.08
N LEU A 171 10.28 -10.31 6.99
CA LEU A 171 9.45 -10.39 8.19
C LEU A 171 10.11 -9.51 9.26
N LEU A 172 9.41 -8.52 9.79
CA LEU A 172 9.92 -7.59 10.80
C LEU A 172 9.08 -7.69 12.08
N LYS A 173 9.73 -7.97 13.21
CA LYS A 173 9.11 -7.90 14.53
C LYS A 173 9.05 -6.44 15.00
N SER A 174 8.02 -5.71 14.57
CA SER A 174 7.86 -4.28 14.89
C SER A 174 7.36 -3.99 16.31
N ASN A 175 6.68 -4.95 16.95
CA ASN A 175 6.06 -4.76 18.25
C ASN A 175 6.07 -6.06 19.07
N LYS A 176 6.36 -5.93 20.38
CA LYS A 176 6.50 -7.07 21.30
C LYS A 176 5.25 -7.96 21.38
N ARG A 177 4.06 -7.34 21.38
CA ARG A 177 2.77 -8.01 21.63
C ARG A 177 2.07 -8.46 20.34
N SER A 178 2.68 -8.23 19.19
CA SER A 178 2.07 -8.48 17.89
C SER A 178 2.87 -9.49 17.07
N ASN A 179 2.19 -10.20 16.18
CA ASN A 179 2.88 -10.94 15.12
C ASN A 179 3.70 -9.99 14.25
N PRO A 180 4.82 -10.45 13.66
CA PRO A 180 5.60 -9.69 12.71
C PRO A 180 4.75 -9.11 11.56
N ILE A 181 5.21 -8.00 11.01
CA ILE A 181 4.72 -7.44 9.75
C ILE A 181 5.63 -7.89 8.62
N ILE A 182 5.10 -7.90 7.40
CA ILE A 182 5.89 -8.13 6.19
C ILE A 182 6.19 -6.78 5.59
N VAL A 183 7.45 -6.52 5.25
CA VAL A 183 7.91 -5.33 4.54
C VAL A 183 8.47 -5.77 3.21
N ALA A 184 7.88 -5.30 2.11
CA ALA A 184 8.34 -5.62 0.77
C ALA A 184 8.40 -4.35 -0.08
N PRO A 185 9.42 -4.18 -0.94
CA PRO A 185 9.43 -3.07 -1.87
C PRO A 185 8.27 -3.20 -2.85
N GLY A 186 7.75 -2.06 -3.28
CA GLY A 186 6.76 -1.94 -4.35
C GLY A 186 7.44 -1.57 -5.66
N HIS A 187 7.80 -0.29 -5.82
CA HIS A 187 8.46 0.25 -7.01
C HIS A 187 9.50 1.30 -6.62
N LYS A 188 10.63 1.40 -7.34
CA LYS A 188 11.71 2.37 -7.11
C LYS A 188 12.26 2.39 -5.68
N VAL A 189 12.17 1.25 -4.99
CA VAL A 189 12.71 1.05 -3.63
C VAL A 189 13.36 -0.31 -3.60
N SER A 190 14.59 -0.38 -3.10
CA SER A 190 15.30 -1.63 -2.90
C SER A 190 14.77 -2.42 -1.71
N VAL A 191 15.04 -3.72 -1.69
CA VAL A 191 14.63 -4.59 -0.58
C VAL A 191 15.20 -4.09 0.76
N ASP A 192 16.45 -3.63 0.76
CA ASP A 192 17.11 -3.13 1.98
C ASP A 192 16.55 -1.77 2.39
N SER A 193 16.43 -0.82 1.46
CA SER A 193 15.85 0.50 1.74
C SER A 193 14.41 0.41 2.22
N SER A 194 13.62 -0.54 1.71
CA SER A 194 12.25 -0.74 2.16
C SER A 194 12.17 -1.05 3.66
N LEU A 195 13.10 -1.83 4.19
CA LEU A 195 13.17 -2.18 5.60
C LEU A 195 13.56 -0.98 6.46
N GLU A 196 14.60 -0.26 6.05
CA GLU A 196 15.13 0.87 6.82
C GLU A 196 14.14 2.04 6.89
N ILE A 197 13.45 2.32 5.78
CA ILE A 197 12.38 3.33 5.73
C ILE A 197 11.22 2.95 6.65
N VAL A 198 10.79 1.68 6.63
CA VAL A 198 9.70 1.22 7.51
C VAL A 198 10.12 1.25 8.98
N LYS A 199 11.35 0.85 9.32
CA LYS A 199 11.88 0.93 10.69
C LYS A 199 11.90 2.37 11.20
N HIS A 200 12.36 3.32 10.39
CA HIS A 200 12.33 4.75 10.72
C HIS A 200 10.92 5.24 11.04
N CYS A 201 9.91 4.69 10.34
CA CYS A 201 8.51 5.05 10.54
C CYS A 201 7.85 4.38 11.77
N LEU A 202 8.55 3.60 12.59
CA LEU A 202 7.98 2.95 13.77
C LEU A 202 8.01 3.86 15.01
N LYS A 203 6.87 4.03 15.67
CA LYS A 203 6.73 4.75 16.96
C LYS A 203 6.17 3.87 18.09
N GLY A 204 6.54 2.58 18.10
CA GLY A 204 6.16 1.60 19.13
C GLY A 204 4.86 0.84 18.87
N TYR A 205 4.14 1.15 17.79
CA TYR A 205 2.96 0.39 17.33
C TYR A 205 3.35 -0.77 16.41
N LYS A 206 2.36 -1.64 16.10
CA LYS A 206 2.57 -2.74 15.15
C LYS A 206 2.83 -2.24 13.72
N LEU A 207 2.03 -1.29 13.26
CA LEU A 207 2.15 -0.71 11.92
C LEU A 207 3.01 0.57 11.98
N PRO A 208 3.79 0.89 10.94
CA PRO A 208 4.48 2.17 10.85
C PRO A 208 3.48 3.33 10.79
N GLU A 209 3.89 4.51 11.25
CA GLU A 209 3.03 5.69 11.37
C GLU A 209 2.20 6.00 10.11
N PRO A 210 2.76 5.97 8.88
CA PRO A 210 1.98 6.25 7.69
C PRO A 210 0.74 5.34 7.55
N THR A 211 0.91 4.01 7.61
CA THR A 211 -0.22 3.07 7.47
C THR A 211 -1.09 3.00 8.71
N ARG A 212 -0.53 3.21 9.91
CA ARG A 212 -1.32 3.31 11.14
C ARG A 212 -2.28 4.50 11.11
N LEU A 213 -1.79 5.67 10.68
CA LEU A 213 -2.61 6.88 10.57
C LEU A 213 -3.60 6.79 9.41
N ALA A 214 -3.22 6.13 8.31
CA ALA A 214 -4.14 5.86 7.21
C ALA A 214 -5.30 4.97 7.67
N HIS A 215 -5.00 3.91 8.42
CA HIS A 215 -6.01 3.03 9.01
C HIS A 215 -6.98 3.78 9.91
N MET A 216 -6.46 4.61 10.81
CA MET A 216 -7.29 5.43 11.69
C MET A 216 -8.17 6.40 10.91
N HIS A 217 -7.61 7.08 9.90
CA HIS A 217 -8.35 8.03 9.09
C HIS A 217 -9.45 7.35 8.25
N ALA A 218 -9.17 6.19 7.65
CA ALA A 218 -10.18 5.42 6.91
C ALA A 218 -11.32 4.96 7.84
N ALA A 219 -11.01 4.54 9.06
CA ALA A 219 -12.00 4.14 10.06
C ALA A 219 -12.86 5.30 10.55
N GLU A 220 -12.24 6.46 10.80
CA GLU A 220 -12.91 7.71 11.19
C GLU A 220 -13.87 8.20 10.11
N ALA A 221 -13.39 8.34 8.87
CA ALA A 221 -14.21 8.76 7.73
C ALA A 221 -15.38 7.80 7.47
N LYS A 222 -15.15 6.48 7.55
CA LYS A 222 -16.24 5.49 7.46
C LYS A 222 -17.30 5.71 8.54
N LYS A 223 -16.88 5.95 9.79
CA LYS A 223 -17.81 6.16 10.91
C LYS A 223 -18.66 7.42 10.70
N GLU A 224 -18.04 8.53 10.32
CA GLU A 224 -18.74 9.80 10.05
C GLU A 224 -19.81 9.64 8.96
N ILE A 225 -19.50 8.92 7.88
CA ILE A 225 -20.44 8.67 6.78
C ILE A 225 -21.64 7.85 7.24
N LEU A 226 -21.41 6.81 8.06
CA LEU A 226 -22.50 5.99 8.60
C LEU A 226 -23.40 6.79 9.55
N GLU A 227 -22.81 7.61 10.42
CA GLU A 227 -23.57 8.47 11.33
C GLU A 227 -24.39 9.56 10.63
N GLN A 228 -23.97 10.01 9.44
CA GLN A 228 -24.75 10.93 8.61
C GLN A 228 -25.94 10.22 7.96
N ASN A 229 -25.74 9.01 7.42
CA ASN A 229 -26.82 8.25 6.80
C ASN A 229 -27.90 7.82 7.81
N ASP A 230 -27.55 7.61 9.09
CA ASP A 230 -28.51 7.27 10.14
C ASP A 230 -29.37 8.47 10.60
N ARG A 231 -28.99 9.71 10.22
CA ARG A 231 -29.71 10.94 10.56
C ARG A 231 -30.66 11.43 9.47
N ASP A 232 -30.53 10.89 8.26
CA ASP A 232 -31.33 11.20 7.06
C ASP A 232 -32.46 10.18 6.85
#